data_AF-A0A2E4SR23-F1
#
_entry.id   AF-A0A2E4SR23-F1
#
_cell.length_a   1.000
_cell.length_b   1.000
_cell.length_c   1.000
_cell.angle_alpha   90.00
_cell.angle_beta   90.00
_cell.angle_gamma   90.00
#
_symmetry.space_group_name_H-M   'P 1'
#
loop_
_entity.id
_entity.type
_entity.pdbx_description
1 polymer ?
#
loop_
_entity_poly.entity_id
_entity_poly.type
_entity_poly.pdbx_seq_one_letter_code
_entity_poly.pdbx_strand_id
1 'polypeptide(L)'
;MKGKINFLALLIGFQLLSLEAGIVIENITLIDAKNGTRTNQTVSIENGVIQSIGSAKLDMEDSQIIDGEGKYLIPGLWDAHVHLTFIPEIDHETHFKLYLKNGVTSIRDTGAILSKLQPSLNFIEENPNTTPRLFYAGPLIDGADRV
;
A
#
# COMPACT_ATOMS: atom_id res chain seq x y z
N MET A 1 6.84 -0.40 61.75
CA MET A 1 7.01 0.07 60.36
C MET A 1 6.39 -0.97 59.43
N LYS A 2 5.21 -0.70 58.89
CA LYS A 2 4.47 -1.59 57.99
C LYS A 2 4.88 -1.28 56.55
N GLY A 3 5.67 -2.14 55.92
CA GLY A 3 6.03 -2.03 54.51
C GLY A 3 4.84 -2.42 53.64
N LYS A 4 4.32 -1.48 52.85
CA LYS A 4 3.32 -1.75 51.81
C LYS A 4 4.07 -2.29 50.59
N ILE A 5 3.88 -3.57 50.28
CA ILE A 5 4.28 -4.15 49.00
C ILE A 5 3.22 -3.70 47.98
N ASN A 6 3.59 -2.80 47.09
CA ASN A 6 2.74 -2.40 45.96
C ASN A 6 2.67 -3.55 44.97
N PHE A 7 1.55 -4.28 45.00
CA PHE A 7 1.16 -5.27 44.00
C PHE A 7 0.64 -4.50 42.76
N LEU A 8 1.55 -3.84 42.03
CA LEU A 8 1.18 -3.21 40.76
C LEU A 8 1.21 -4.29 39.68
N ALA A 9 0.01 -4.70 39.29
CA ALA A 9 -0.25 -5.72 38.27
C ALA A 9 0.54 -5.43 36.99
N LEU A 10 1.36 -6.40 36.60
CA LEU A 10 2.00 -6.48 35.30
C LEU A 10 0.90 -6.79 34.27
N LEU A 11 0.27 -5.75 33.72
CA LEU A 11 -0.54 -5.89 32.51
C LEU A 11 0.42 -6.16 31.35
N ILE A 12 0.66 -7.45 31.08
CA ILE A 12 1.21 -7.88 29.80
C ILE A 12 0.14 -7.55 28.78
N GLY A 13 0.31 -6.42 28.08
CA GLY A 13 -0.48 -6.10 26.91
C GLY A 13 -0.20 -7.17 25.86
N PHE A 14 -1.11 -8.12 25.73
CA PHE A 14 -1.14 -9.04 24.60
C PHE A 14 -1.47 -8.17 23.38
N GLN A 15 -0.45 -7.71 22.66
CA GLN A 15 -0.66 -7.20 21.33
C GLN A 15 -1.21 -8.37 20.52
N LEU A 16 -2.50 -8.31 20.20
CA LEU A 16 -3.05 -9.09 19.10
C LEU A 16 -2.31 -8.61 17.85
N LEU A 17 -1.25 -9.34 17.49
CA LEU A 17 -0.77 -9.35 16.12
C LEU A 17 -1.95 -9.89 15.31
N SER A 18 -2.66 -8.98 14.63
CA SER A 18 -3.56 -9.38 13.56
C SER A 18 -2.67 -10.01 12.49
N LEU A 19 -2.60 -11.35 12.45
CA LEU A 19 -2.10 -12.02 11.26
C LEU A 19 -3.12 -11.70 10.17
N GLU A 20 -2.71 -10.84 9.24
CA GLU A 20 -3.48 -10.69 8.01
C GLU A 20 -3.37 -12.01 7.26
N ALA A 21 -4.50 -12.57 6.81
CA ALA A 21 -4.51 -13.83 6.07
C ALA A 21 -3.55 -13.71 4.89
N GLY A 22 -2.67 -14.71 4.73
CA GLY A 22 -1.71 -14.73 3.64
C GLY A 22 -2.40 -14.74 2.28
N ILE A 23 -1.75 -14.22 1.25
CA ILE A 23 -2.21 -14.34 -0.14
C ILE A 23 -1.18 -15.15 -0.89
N VAL A 24 -1.61 -16.23 -1.53
CA VAL A 24 -0.80 -17.03 -2.44
C VAL A 24 -1.39 -16.91 -3.84
N ILE A 25 -0.59 -16.44 -4.79
CA ILE A 25 -0.97 -16.33 -6.19
C ILE A 25 -0.19 -17.39 -6.97
N GLU A 26 -0.86 -18.44 -7.45
CA GLU A 26 -0.24 -19.58 -8.12
C GLU A 26 -0.44 -19.54 -9.65
N ASN A 27 0.35 -20.33 -10.38
CA ASN A 27 0.23 -20.54 -11.83
C ASN A 27 0.29 -19.26 -12.68
N ILE A 28 0.95 -18.20 -12.19
CA ILE A 28 1.02 -16.92 -12.90
C ILE A 28 2.19 -16.86 -13.90
N THR A 29 2.03 -16.01 -14.91
CA THR A 29 3.15 -15.45 -15.65
C THR A 29 3.59 -14.14 -14.97
N LEU A 30 4.76 -14.16 -14.33
CA LEU A 30 5.31 -13.02 -13.63
C LEU A 30 6.14 -12.14 -14.58
N ILE A 31 5.95 -10.83 -14.50
CA ILE A 31 6.78 -9.84 -15.18
C ILE A 31 7.25 -8.83 -14.14
N ASP A 32 8.56 -8.66 -14.00
CA ASP A 32 9.16 -7.63 -13.16
C ASP A 32 10.33 -6.93 -13.86
N ALA A 33 10.82 -5.85 -13.27
CA ALA A 33 11.86 -5.01 -13.87
C ALA A 33 13.26 -5.65 -13.92
N LYS A 34 13.51 -6.73 -13.17
CA LYS A 34 14.85 -7.31 -12.97
C LYS A 34 15.05 -8.61 -13.73
N ASN A 35 14.06 -9.50 -13.72
CA ASN A 35 14.22 -10.90 -14.12
C ASN A 35 13.51 -11.26 -15.43
N GLY A 36 12.90 -10.27 -16.11
CA GLY A 36 12.10 -10.51 -17.33
C GLY A 36 10.84 -11.34 -17.06
N THR A 37 10.24 -11.88 -18.13
CA THR A 37 9.01 -12.70 -18.06
C THR A 37 9.33 -14.12 -17.60
N ARG A 38 8.61 -14.63 -16.60
CA ARG A 38 8.76 -15.97 -16.04
C ARG A 38 7.40 -16.63 -15.88
N THR A 39 7.19 -17.77 -16.52
CA THR A 39 5.93 -18.54 -16.41
C THR A 39 5.95 -19.47 -15.20
N ASN A 40 4.77 -19.98 -14.82
CA ASN A 40 4.60 -20.99 -13.78
C ASN A 40 5.25 -20.58 -12.46
N GLN A 41 5.04 -19.32 -12.06
CA GLN A 41 5.50 -18.81 -10.76
C GLN A 41 4.34 -18.82 -9.77
N THR A 42 4.72 -18.87 -8.51
CA THR A 42 3.90 -18.66 -7.33
C THR A 42 4.48 -17.49 -6.54
N VAL A 43 3.62 -16.60 -6.06
CA VAL A 43 4.00 -15.47 -5.19
C VAL A 43 3.24 -15.59 -3.88
N SER A 44 3.95 -15.60 -2.75
CA SER A 44 3.34 -15.54 -1.42
C SER A 44 3.51 -14.15 -0.80
N ILE A 45 2.44 -13.67 -0.19
CA ILE A 45 2.37 -12.35 0.46
C ILE A 45 1.81 -12.56 1.85
N GLU A 46 2.48 -12.03 2.87
CA GLU A 46 2.00 -12.01 4.25
C GLU A 46 2.26 -10.63 4.84
N ASN A 47 1.29 -10.11 5.61
CA ASN A 47 1.36 -8.81 6.26
C ASN A 47 1.81 -7.68 5.31
N GLY A 48 1.25 -7.66 4.09
CA GLY A 48 1.57 -6.68 3.05
C GLY A 48 2.96 -6.81 2.40
N VAL A 49 3.72 -7.87 2.69
CA VAL A 49 5.08 -8.08 2.18
C VAL A 49 5.17 -9.36 1.35
N ILE A 50 5.84 -9.29 0.19
CA ILE A 50 6.16 -10.47 -0.62
C ILE A 50 7.19 -11.31 0.15
N GLN A 51 6.79 -12.51 0.56
CA GLN A 51 7.64 -13.44 1.30
C GLN A 51 8.48 -14.30 0.37
N SER A 52 7.90 -14.75 -0.74
CA SER A 52 8.62 -15.59 -1.70
C SER A 52 8.07 -15.46 -3.12
N ILE A 53 8.94 -15.77 -4.09
CA ILE A 53 8.61 -15.89 -5.51
C ILE A 53 9.34 -17.13 -6.04
N GLY A 54 8.62 -18.08 -6.62
CA GLY A 54 9.23 -19.27 -7.23
C GLY A 54 8.22 -20.26 -7.79
N SER A 55 8.69 -21.32 -8.43
CA SER A 55 7.82 -22.31 -9.10
C SER A 55 7.27 -23.41 -8.19
N ALA A 56 7.47 -23.31 -6.88
CA ALA A 56 6.94 -24.28 -5.92
C ALA A 56 5.45 -24.00 -5.66
N LYS A 57 4.66 -25.05 -5.57
CA LYS A 57 3.33 -24.97 -4.96
C LYS A 57 3.51 -24.73 -3.46
N LEU A 58 2.80 -23.77 -2.90
CA LEU A 58 2.90 -23.42 -1.49
C LEU A 58 1.60 -23.81 -0.80
N ASP A 59 1.65 -24.88 -0.01
CA ASP A 59 0.59 -25.17 0.95
C ASP A 59 0.82 -24.28 2.18
N MET A 60 0.21 -23.11 2.17
CA MET A 60 0.17 -22.21 3.33
C MET A 60 -1.21 -22.35 3.98
N GLU A 61 -1.24 -22.84 5.22
CA GLU A 61 -2.45 -22.84 6.04
C GLU A 61 -2.96 -21.39 6.20
N ASP A 62 -4.28 -21.22 6.25
CA ASP A 62 -4.96 -19.93 6.44
C ASP A 62 -4.64 -18.83 5.40
N SER A 63 -4.22 -19.22 4.19
CA SER A 63 -3.98 -18.29 3.07
C SER A 63 -5.11 -18.29 2.03
N GLN A 64 -5.43 -17.11 1.50
CA GLN A 64 -6.24 -16.96 0.31
C GLN A 64 -5.42 -17.39 -0.92
N ILE A 65 -5.88 -18.43 -1.61
CA ILE A 65 -5.26 -18.89 -2.85
C ILE A 65 -5.96 -18.23 -4.04
N ILE A 66 -5.18 -17.62 -4.92
CA ILE A 66 -5.60 -17.03 -6.19
C ILE A 66 -4.95 -17.84 -7.32
N ASP A 67 -5.77 -18.51 -8.12
CA ASP A 67 -5.29 -19.19 -9.33
C ASP A 67 -5.16 -18.19 -10.48
N GLY A 68 -3.93 -18.02 -10.94
CA GLY A 68 -3.56 -17.10 -11.99
C GLY A 68 -3.26 -17.75 -13.34
N GLU A 69 -3.71 -18.99 -13.56
CA GLU A 69 -3.56 -19.67 -14.85
C GLU A 69 -4.02 -18.78 -16.02
N GLY A 70 -3.16 -18.66 -17.03
CA GLY A 70 -3.40 -17.82 -18.21
C GLY A 70 -3.38 -16.31 -17.95
N LYS A 71 -3.06 -15.86 -16.73
CA LYS A 71 -2.96 -14.45 -16.34
C LYS A 71 -1.52 -14.01 -16.15
N TYR A 72 -1.36 -12.70 -16.05
CA TYR A 72 -0.09 -12.04 -15.79
C TYR A 72 -0.15 -11.34 -14.43
N LEU A 73 0.98 -11.37 -13.72
CA LEU A 73 1.20 -10.59 -12.51
C LEU A 73 2.33 -9.60 -12.76
N ILE A 74 2.09 -8.34 -12.43
CA ILE A 74 3.06 -7.25 -12.52
C ILE A 74 3.13 -6.51 -11.19
N PRO A 75 4.22 -5.78 -10.89
CA PRO A 75 4.25 -4.84 -9.77
C PRO A 75 3.13 -3.79 -9.91
N GLY A 76 2.64 -3.30 -8.76
CA GLY A 76 1.74 -2.15 -8.73
C GLY A 76 2.36 -0.94 -9.42
N LEU A 77 1.56 -0.25 -10.22
CA LEU A 77 2.04 0.84 -11.08
C LEU A 77 2.33 2.10 -10.27
N TRP A 78 3.25 2.91 -10.80
CA TRP A 78 3.59 4.23 -10.28
C TRP A 78 3.18 5.31 -11.29
N ASP A 79 2.54 6.36 -10.79
CA ASP A 79 2.43 7.63 -11.52
C ASP A 79 3.35 8.67 -10.86
N ALA A 80 4.44 9.03 -11.55
CA ALA A 80 5.49 9.86 -10.99
C ALA A 80 5.23 11.37 -11.14
N HIS A 81 4.15 11.78 -11.81
CA HIS A 81 3.86 13.20 -12.03
C HIS A 81 2.36 13.46 -11.99
N VAL A 82 1.84 13.69 -10.78
CA VAL A 82 0.43 14.04 -10.57
C VAL A 82 0.29 15.41 -9.90
N HIS A 83 -0.92 15.94 -9.91
CA HIS A 83 -1.32 17.11 -9.12
C HIS A 83 -2.73 16.88 -8.56
N LEU A 84 -2.84 16.58 -7.26
CA LEU A 84 -4.10 16.25 -6.61
C LEU A 84 -5.01 17.47 -6.41
N THR A 85 -4.44 18.67 -6.41
CA THR A 85 -5.12 19.94 -6.08
C THR A 85 -5.28 20.88 -7.28
N PHE A 86 -4.88 20.46 -8.49
CA PHE A 86 -4.88 21.32 -9.67
C PHE A 86 -6.29 21.56 -10.24
N ILE A 87 -7.15 20.54 -10.21
CA ILE A 87 -8.54 20.61 -10.67
C ILE A 87 -9.46 20.64 -9.44
N PRO A 88 -10.00 21.81 -9.02
CA PRO A 88 -10.75 21.94 -7.78
C PRO A 88 -12.04 21.12 -7.70
N GLU A 89 -12.60 20.75 -8.86
CA GLU A 89 -13.87 20.03 -8.97
C GLU A 89 -13.74 18.52 -8.69
N ILE A 90 -12.52 17.98 -8.73
CA ILE A 90 -12.28 16.56 -8.47
C ILE A 90 -11.88 16.37 -7.01
N ASP A 91 -12.71 15.67 -6.26
CA ASP A 91 -12.42 15.34 -4.86
C ASP A 91 -11.33 14.26 -4.74
N HIS A 92 -10.68 14.21 -3.57
CA HIS A 92 -9.57 13.29 -3.32
C HIS A 92 -9.99 11.81 -3.33
N GLU A 93 -11.20 11.48 -2.89
CA GLU A 93 -11.69 10.11 -2.86
C GLU A 93 -11.85 9.57 -4.28
N THR A 94 -12.43 10.38 -5.17
CA THR A 94 -12.55 10.07 -6.59
C THR A 94 -11.17 9.90 -7.23
N HIS A 95 -10.20 10.79 -6.98
CA HIS A 95 -8.83 10.64 -7.47
C HIS A 95 -8.21 9.31 -7.04
N PHE A 96 -8.21 9.01 -5.74
CA PHE A 96 -7.58 7.82 -5.19
C PHE A 96 -8.22 6.52 -5.68
N LYS A 97 -9.55 6.48 -5.76
CA LYS A 97 -10.27 5.34 -6.34
C LYS A 97 -9.89 5.11 -7.81
N LEU A 98 -9.77 6.17 -8.60
CA LEU A 98 -9.40 6.04 -10.01
C LEU A 98 -7.97 5.50 -10.18
N TYR A 99 -7.00 5.95 -9.37
CA TYR A 99 -5.65 5.38 -9.39
C TYR A 99 -5.65 3.88 -9.09
N LEU A 100 -6.24 3.48 -7.96
CA LEU A 100 -6.26 2.07 -7.54
C LEU A 100 -7.04 1.19 -8.53
N LYS A 101 -8.17 1.67 -9.04
CA LYS A 101 -8.98 0.94 -10.06
C LYS A 101 -8.18 0.62 -11.32
N ASN A 102 -7.20 1.45 -11.66
CA ASN A 102 -6.32 1.26 -12.82
C ASN A 102 -4.95 0.65 -12.45
N GLY A 103 -4.80 0.13 -11.23
CA GLY A 103 -3.58 -0.55 -10.79
C GLY A 103 -2.44 0.37 -10.39
N VAL A 104 -2.66 1.68 -10.29
CA VAL A 104 -1.69 2.66 -9.78
C VAL A 104 -1.75 2.65 -8.26
N THR A 105 -0.75 2.04 -7.62
CA THR A 105 -0.69 1.86 -6.16
C THR A 105 0.26 2.84 -5.49
N SER A 106 1.00 3.64 -6.26
CA SER A 106 1.87 4.69 -5.74
C SER A 106 1.87 5.90 -6.67
N ILE A 107 1.82 7.09 -6.09
CA ILE A 107 1.76 8.35 -6.84
C ILE A 107 2.75 9.36 -6.26
N ARG A 108 3.29 10.25 -7.11
CA ARG A 108 4.09 11.40 -6.69
C ARG A 108 3.45 12.71 -7.14
N ASP A 109 2.91 13.45 -6.18
CA ASP A 109 2.47 14.83 -6.40
C ASP A 109 3.71 15.76 -6.47
N THR A 110 3.84 16.48 -7.57
CA THR A 110 5.05 17.27 -7.87
C THR A 110 4.93 18.75 -7.51
N GLY A 111 3.76 19.20 -7.06
CA GLY A 111 3.50 20.58 -6.74
C GLY A 111 2.10 20.73 -6.15
N ALA A 112 2.05 21.09 -4.88
CA ALA A 112 0.81 21.32 -4.15
C ALA A 112 0.95 22.43 -3.08
N ILE A 113 -0.03 23.33 -3.00
CA ILE A 113 -0.20 24.23 -1.87
C ILE A 113 -0.62 23.36 -0.68
N LEU A 114 0.20 23.31 0.37
CA LEU A 114 0.00 22.38 1.50
C LEU A 114 -1.39 22.50 2.14
N SER A 115 -1.91 23.72 2.28
CA SER A 115 -3.26 23.93 2.83
C SER A 115 -4.37 23.32 1.98
N LYS A 116 -4.18 23.21 0.66
CA LYS A 116 -5.10 22.53 -0.25
C LYS A 116 -4.88 21.02 -0.29
N LEU A 117 -3.66 20.56 -0.04
CA LEU A 117 -3.33 19.14 0.01
C LEU A 117 -3.79 18.48 1.33
N GLN A 118 -3.84 19.24 2.43
CA GLN A 118 -4.16 18.74 3.77
C GLN A 118 -5.41 17.86 3.85
N PRO A 119 -6.56 18.18 3.21
CA PRO A 119 -7.72 17.29 3.22
C PRO A 119 -7.43 15.90 2.63
N SER A 120 -6.59 15.82 1.59
CA SER A 120 -6.17 14.55 0.99
C SER A 120 -5.27 13.76 1.92
N LEU A 121 -4.38 14.43 2.67
CA LEU A 121 -3.52 13.79 3.67
C LEU A 121 -4.35 13.22 4.82
N ASN A 122 -5.29 13.99 5.35
CA ASN A 122 -6.20 13.52 6.40
C ASN A 122 -7.02 12.30 5.91
N PHE A 123 -7.52 12.35 4.68
CA PHE A 123 -8.24 11.22 4.10
C PHE A 123 -7.37 9.96 4.01
N ILE A 124 -6.09 10.09 3.62
CA ILE A 124 -5.14 8.95 3.59
C ILE A 124 -4.92 8.38 5.00
N GLU A 125 -4.76 9.23 6.01
CA GLU A 125 -4.58 8.81 7.41
C GLU A 125 -5.80 8.04 7.93
N GLU A 126 -7.01 8.48 7.57
CA GLU A 126 -8.27 7.81 7.92
C GLU A 126 -8.51 6.53 7.10
N ASN A 127 -7.89 6.41 5.92
CA ASN A 127 -8.14 5.36 4.93
C ASN A 127 -6.85 4.73 4.38
N PRO A 128 -5.98 4.16 5.24
CA PRO A 128 -4.63 3.74 4.86
C PRO A 128 -4.59 2.60 3.81
N ASN A 129 -5.66 1.81 3.69
CA ASN A 129 -5.71 0.63 2.83
C ASN A 129 -6.53 0.84 1.54
N THR A 130 -7.10 2.03 1.32
CA THR A 130 -7.95 2.33 0.15
C THR A 130 -7.47 3.55 -0.64
N THR A 131 -6.21 3.93 -0.45
CA THR A 131 -5.54 5.01 -1.19
C THR A 131 -4.22 4.52 -1.81
N PRO A 132 -3.76 5.11 -2.93
CA PRO A 132 -2.41 4.88 -3.40
C PRO A 132 -1.41 5.49 -2.42
N ARG A 133 -0.21 4.93 -2.34
CA ARG A 133 0.86 5.49 -1.51
C ARG A 133 1.28 6.86 -2.08
N LEU A 134 1.05 7.92 -1.31
CA LEU A 134 1.34 9.28 -1.75
C LEU A 134 2.76 9.71 -1.33
N PHE A 135 3.53 10.16 -2.31
CA PHE A 135 4.73 10.96 -2.14
C PHE A 135 4.41 12.38 -2.64
N TYR A 136 4.84 13.43 -1.95
CA TYR A 136 4.53 14.80 -2.37
C TYR A 136 5.71 15.74 -2.16
N ALA A 137 5.87 16.71 -3.08
CA ALA A 137 6.93 17.70 -3.02
C ALA A 137 6.56 18.93 -2.15
N GLY A 138 5.27 19.21 -1.97
CA GLY A 138 4.79 20.48 -1.41
C GLY A 138 4.82 21.60 -2.46
N PRO A 139 4.94 22.87 -2.06
CA PRO A 139 4.87 24.00 -2.97
C PRO A 139 6.06 23.99 -3.95
N LEU A 140 5.82 24.41 -5.19
CA LEU A 140 6.89 24.63 -6.16
C LEU A 140 7.83 25.74 -5.69
N ILE A 141 9.14 25.55 -5.89
CA ILE A 141 10.15 26.58 -5.64
C ILE A 141 10.36 27.39 -6.92
N ASP A 142 9.37 28.20 -7.30
CA ASP A 142 9.38 28.99 -8.55
C ASP A 142 8.82 30.43 -8.41
N GLY A 143 8.52 30.87 -7.19
CA GLY A 143 8.02 32.22 -6.91
C GLY A 143 6.98 32.21 -5.79
N ALA A 144 5.86 32.90 -6.00
CA ALA A 144 4.71 32.75 -5.12
C ALA A 144 4.12 31.35 -5.23
N ASP A 145 3.60 30.80 -4.13
CA ASP A 145 3.01 29.46 -4.11
C ASP A 145 1.98 29.27 -5.22
N ARG A 146 2.24 28.31 -6.09
CA ARG A 146 1.38 27.88 -7.20
C ARG A 146 1.34 26.38 -7.20
N VAL A 147 0.16 25.86 -7.58
CA VAL A 147 -0.29 24.46 -7.52
C VAL A 147 -0.18 23.87 -6.13
#